data_AF-A0A7V9K375-F1
#
_entry.id   AF-A0A7V9K375-F1
#
_cell.length_a   1.000
_cell.length_b   1.000
_cell.length_c   1.000
_cell.angle_alpha   90.00
_cell.angle_beta   90.00
_cell.angle_gamma   90.00
#
_symmetry.space_group_name_H-M   'P 1'
#
loop_
_entity.id
_entity.type
_entity.pdbx_description
1 polymer ?
#
loop_
_entity_poly.entity_id
_entity_poly.type
_entity_poly.pdbx_seq_one_letter_code
_entity_poly.pdbx_strand_id
1 'polypeptide(L)' 'MSALDDIAHELGVVAEQLRAGENTPEEAAALVERCAELAATAGQELEREAREARSESPGQERLL' A
#
# COMPACT_ATOMS: atom_id res chain seq x y z
N MET A 1 7.01 8.10 10.47
CA MET A 1 6.06 7.17 9.84
C MET A 1 6.64 6.79 8.50
N SER A 2 6.68 5.50 8.17
CA SER A 2 7.11 5.03 6.85
C SER A 2 6.02 5.31 5.81
N ALA A 3 6.38 5.31 4.51
CA ALA A 3 5.40 5.42 3.44
C ALA A 3 4.32 4.33 3.52
N LEU A 4 4.70 3.12 3.94
CA LEU A 4 3.76 2.02 4.17
C LEU A 4 2.82 2.27 5.35
N ASP A 5 3.29 2.91 6.43
CA ASP A 5 2.41 3.28 7.56
C ASP A 5 1.36 4.30 7.12
N ASP A 6 1.76 5.28 6.30
CA ASP A 6 0.85 6.31 5.78
C ASP A 6 -0.23 5.69 4.87
N ILE A 7 0.18 4.79 3.96
CA ILE A 7 -0.74 4.07 3.07
C ILE A 7 -1.68 3.16 3.88
N ALA A 8 -1.16 2.45 4.89
CA ALA A 8 -1.97 1.59 5.74
C ALA A 8 -2.98 2.39 6.57
N HIS A 9 -2.58 3.57 7.07
CA HIS A 9 -3.48 4.47 7.77
C HIS A 9 -4.61 4.95 6.86
N GLU A 10 -4.28 5.43 5.66
CA GLU A 10 -5.27 5.91 4.71
C GLU A 10 -6.24 4.80 4.28
N LEU A 11 -5.72 3.59 4.01
CA LEU A 11 -6.54 2.42 3.69
C LEU A 11 -7.51 2.10 4.82
N GLY A 12 -7.06 2.19 6.08
CA GLY A 12 -7.90 1.99 7.25
C GLY A 12 -9.05 3.01 7.32
N VAL A 13 -8.77 4.28 7.04
CA VAL A 13 -9.79 5.35 7.02
C VAL A 13 -10.84 5.09 5.94
N VAL A 14 -10.43 4.77 4.72
CA VAL A 14 -11.34 4.51 3.59
C VAL A 14 -12.19 3.25 3.86
N ALA A 15 -11.58 2.19 4.38
CA ALA A 15 -12.28 0.97 4.73
C ALA A 15 -13.31 1.18 5.85
N GLU A 16 -13.01 2.03 6.83
CA GLU A 16 -13.94 2.36 7.90
C GLU A 16 -15.13 3.16 7.38
N GLN A 17 -14.91 4.13 6.49
CA GLN A 17 -15.99 4.86 5.81
C GLN A 17 -16.92 3.92 5.04
N LEU A 18 -16.35 2.94 4.33
CA LEU A 18 -17.14 1.94 3.62
C LEU A 18 -17.97 1.07 4.57
N ARG A 19 -17.40 0.67 5.71
CA ARG A 19 -18.07 -0.16 6.75
C ARG A 19 -19.15 0.59 7.51
N ALA A 20 -19.01 1.91 7.68
CA ALA A 20 -20.04 2.74 8.30
C ALA A 20 -21.39 2.61 7.58
N GLY A 21 -21.38 2.28 6.28
CA GLY A 21 -22.57 1.91 5.52
C GLY A 21 -23.48 3.07 5.15
N GLU A 22 -23.12 4.30 5.52
CA GLU A 22 -23.80 5.55 5.15
C GLU A 22 -23.37 6.03 3.75
N ASN A 23 -23.22 5.11 2.80
CA ASN A 23 -22.75 5.40 1.45
C ASN A 23 -23.83 5.04 0.42
N THR A 24 -24.03 5.91 -0.56
CA THR A 24 -24.70 5.57 -1.81
C THR A 24 -23.90 4.52 -2.59
N PRO A 25 -24.52 3.81 -3.55
CA PRO A 25 -23.79 2.86 -4.41
C PRO A 25 -22.60 3.50 -5.15
N GLU A 26 -22.75 4.74 -5.62
CA GLU A 26 -21.70 5.48 -6.30
C GLU A 26 -20.54 5.84 -5.36
N GLU A 27 -20.85 6.30 -4.14
CA GLU A 27 -19.84 6.58 -3.11
C GLU A 27 -19.11 5.30 -2.68
N ALA A 28 -19.84 4.20 -2.51
CA ALA A 28 -19.24 2.90 -2.18
C ALA A 28 -18.31 2.41 -3.30
N ALA A 29 -18.69 2.58 -4.57
CA ALA A 29 -17.83 2.24 -5.70
C ALA A 29 -16.53 3.08 -5.71
N ALA A 30 -16.63 4.38 -5.46
CA ALA A 30 -15.46 5.27 -5.38
C ALA A 30 -14.53 4.90 -4.20
N LEU A 31 -15.09 4.56 -3.04
CA LEU A 31 -14.30 4.11 -1.88
C LEU A 31 -13.58 2.78 -2.16
N VAL A 32 -14.24 1.84 -2.84
CA VAL A 32 -13.62 0.56 -3.24
C VAL A 32 -12.50 0.78 -4.26
N GLU A 33 -12.70 1.66 -5.24
CA GLU A 33 -11.66 2.03 -6.20
C GLU A 33 -10.46 2.66 -5.50
N ARG A 34 -10.71 3.58 -4.56
CA ARG A 34 -9.65 4.18 -3.73
C ARG A 34 -8.88 3.14 -2.92
N CYS A 35 -9.57 2.17 -2.32
CA CYS A 35 -8.92 1.04 -1.64
C CYS A 35 -8.01 0.24 -2.58
N ALA A 36 -8.44 0.00 -3.82
CA ALA A 36 -7.65 -0.73 -4.81
C ALA A 36 -6.38 0.05 -5.22
N GLU A 37 -6.49 1.37 -5.41
CA GLU A 37 -5.32 2.24 -5.68
C GLU A 37 -4.30 2.22 -4.53
N LEU A 38 -4.78 2.34 -3.29
CA LEU A 38 -3.93 2.30 -2.10
C LEU A 38 -3.24 0.95 -1.94
N ALA A 39 -3.96 -0.16 -2.17
CA ALA A 39 -3.38 -1.50 -2.14
C ALA A 39 -2.31 -1.71 -3.23
N ALA A 40 -2.55 -1.20 -4.45
CA ALA A 40 -1.57 -1.25 -5.53
C ALA A 40 -0.30 -0.46 -5.17
N THR A 41 -0.46 0.73 -4.59
CA THR A 41 0.65 1.59 -4.15
C THR A 41 1.43 0.91 -3.01
N ALA A 42 0.75 0.33 -2.02
CA ALA A 42 1.40 -0.43 -0.95
C ALA A 42 2.23 -1.59 -1.50
N GLY A 43 1.73 -2.32 -2.49
CA GLY A 43 2.47 -3.40 -3.14
C GLY A 43 3.75 -2.93 -3.83
N GLN A 44 3.71 -1.77 -4.47
CA GLN A 44 4.89 -1.17 -5.10
C GLN A 44 5.94 -0.75 -4.06
N GLU A 45 5.51 -0.12 -2.97
CA GLU A 45 6.40 0.28 -1.88
C GLU A 45 7.01 -0.92 -1.16
N LEU A 46 6.23 -1.97 -0.88
CA LEU A 46 6.74 -3.23 -0.31
C LEU A 46 7.81 -3.86 -1.21
N GLU A 47 7.57 -3.91 -2.52
CA GLU A 47 8.53 -4.46 -3.47
C GLU A 47 9.80 -3.60 -3.54
N ARG A 48 9.67 -2.26 -3.46
CA ARG A 48 10.80 -1.32 -3.39
C ARG A 48 11.65 -1.58 -2.15
N GLU A 49 11.04 -1.58 -0.97
CA GLU A 49 11.73 -1.84 0.30
C GLU A 49 12.39 -3.23 0.31
N ALA A 50 11.70 -4.25 -0.23
CA ALA A 50 12.27 -5.60 -0.33
C ALA A 50 13.47 -5.68 -1.29
N ARG A 51 13.54 -4.83 -2.31
CA ARG A 51 14.71 -4.74 -3.23
C ARG A 51 15.87 -4.01 -2.58
N GLU A 52 15.58 -2.93 -1.85
CA GLU A 52 16.58 -2.17 -1.09
C GLU A 52 17.23 -3.06 -0.02
N ALA A 53 16.42 -3.74 0.79
CA ALA A 53 16.91 -4.67 1.82
C ALA A 53 17.75 -5.83 1.24
N ARG A 54 17.44 -6.30 0.03
CA ARG A 54 18.24 -7.33 -0.66
C ARG A 54 19.54 -6.77 -1.24
N SER A 55 19.54 -5.52 -1.68
CA SER A 55 20.71 -4.84 -2.26
C SER A 55 21.73 -4.44 -1.19
N GLU A 56 21.30 -4.27 0.05
CA GLU A 56 22.16 -3.98 1.21
C GLU A 56 22.91 -5.20 1.77
N SER A 57 22.69 -6.41 1.24
CA SER A 57 23.44 -7.60 1.66
C SER A 57 24.89 -7.53 1.18
N PRO A 58 25.89 -7.35 2.06
CA PRO A 58 27.29 -7.31 1.66
C PRO A 58 27.73 -8.76 1.34
N GLY A 59 27.89 -9.08 0.06
CA GLY A 59 28.24 -10.43 -0.35
C GLY A 59 28.00 -10.78 -1.82
N GLN A 60 27.44 -9.88 -2.63
CA GLN A 60 27.52 -10.02 -4.09
C GLN A 60 28.91 -9.60 -4.58
N GLU A 61 29.93 -10.39 -4.23
CA GLU A 61 31.15 -10.41 -5.02
C GLU A 61 30.75 -10.87 -6.42
N ARG A 62 30.80 -9.92 -7.36
CA ARG A 62 30.72 -10.18 -8.79
C ARG A 62 31.84 -11.18 -9.11
N LEU A 63 31.50 -12.46 -9.22
CA LEU A 63 32.41 -13.49 -9.73
C LEU A 63 32.76 -13.08 -11.17
N LEU A 64 33.97 -12.52 -11.30
CA LEU A 64 34.65 -12.24 -12.56
C LEU A 64 35.15 -13.54 -13.19
#